data_AF-A0A0L1KR67-F1
#
_entry.id   AF-A0A0L1KR67-F1
#
_cell.length_a   1.000
_cell.length_b   1.000
_cell.length_c   1.000
_cell.angle_alpha   90.00
_cell.angle_beta   90.00
_cell.angle_gamma   90.00
#
_symmetry.space_group_name_H-M   'P 1'
#
loop_
_entity.id
_entity.type
_entity.pdbx_description
1 polymer ?
#
loop_
_entity_poly.entity_id
_entity_poly.type
_entity_poly.pdbx_seq_one_letter_code
_entity_poly.pdbx_strand_id
1 'polypeptide(L)'
;MLALDVVLLQELHVTEDEASRLAIPGFHCFAVARDAKGGGVAVLVRDALQCSLTSQSVSEVVEHTTVCVKVGDELSYFTSAYFPRGHKVSAAALSRLSQDDRRTHIIGADTNCHHEDWDRYVAPNPGGTYVVDFCIDQAYTILNTGEPTRRSLTIQRGQLSAPDVTLARGCIGRRWQAKPDPDSDHFFITFDIVIGDAEPLGSQVPKRSYYSWDRADWKEIRRRVTEDCKEFPKKGTPDQQAKFLSRIIAKATAEVVPKGASHIPISWSAALEDATRKCERLLSPLEGATPTQRRQLLAATQERKNLLDLHCKKEWGKMCADMKPANSTTWRTLQNIVSARPTPTNLVVEGGREVPLTTAANHLVSFFKKKAVKHPEAKEPQAPPRPTSMFRAITRQELVDALRYIKCHRACGPDDVYNEALLQLPRAARTALLRTFNWSLSRGIVPREWKHGTIVPFLKPGKPAGKVESYRPITLTSTIAKLMERIIHGRLRHLVTSENQASARA
;
A
#
# COMPACT_ATOMS: atom_id res chain seq x y z
N MET A 1 -10.46 -12.93 -10.42
CA MET A 1 -9.14 -12.62 -9.82
C MET A 1 -8.99 -13.47 -8.58
N LEU A 2 -7.86 -14.16 -8.43
CA LEU A 2 -7.50 -14.84 -7.18
C LEU A 2 -7.44 -13.79 -6.06
N ALA A 3 -8.15 -14.02 -4.96
CA ALA A 3 -8.10 -13.17 -3.79
C ALA A 3 -6.87 -13.55 -2.94
N LEU A 4 -5.67 -13.20 -3.42
CA LEU A 4 -4.40 -13.53 -2.74
C LEU A 4 -4.06 -12.49 -1.66
N ASP A 5 -3.75 -12.94 -0.44
CA ASP A 5 -3.43 -12.05 0.69
C ASP A 5 -1.93 -11.85 0.87
N VAL A 6 -1.15 -12.93 0.73
CA VAL A 6 0.31 -12.91 0.74
C VAL A 6 0.82 -13.73 -0.43
N VAL A 7 1.86 -13.26 -1.12
CA VAL A 7 2.52 -13.95 -2.23
C VAL A 7 4.01 -14.04 -1.93
N LEU A 8 4.57 -15.24 -2.07
CA LEU A 8 6.00 -15.52 -1.88
C LEU A 8 6.60 -15.78 -3.26
N LEU A 9 7.54 -14.95 -3.69
CA LEU A 9 8.19 -15.03 -5.00
C LEU A 9 9.67 -15.36 -4.85
N GLN A 10 10.15 -16.27 -5.68
CA GLN A 10 11.55 -16.67 -5.81
C GLN A 10 12.00 -16.42 -7.26
N GLU A 11 13.31 -16.33 -7.47
CA GLU A 11 13.93 -16.07 -8.77
C GLU A 11 13.32 -14.88 -9.52
N LEU A 12 13.35 -13.70 -8.90
CA LEU A 12 12.86 -12.47 -9.54
C LEU A 12 13.63 -12.11 -10.83
N HIS A 13 14.89 -12.53 -10.96
CA HIS A 13 15.78 -12.20 -12.08
C HIS A 13 15.94 -10.70 -12.36
N VAL A 14 15.86 -9.90 -11.29
CA VAL A 14 16.05 -8.45 -11.31
C VAL A 14 17.32 -8.05 -10.57
N THR A 15 17.86 -6.87 -10.86
CA THR A 15 18.96 -6.29 -10.05
C THR A 15 18.45 -5.77 -8.70
N GLU A 16 19.36 -5.46 -7.78
CA GLU A 16 19.02 -4.81 -6.50
C GLU A 16 18.25 -3.50 -6.71
N ASP A 17 18.68 -2.67 -7.66
CA ASP A 17 18.02 -1.40 -8.00
C ASP A 17 16.60 -1.63 -8.54
N GLU A 18 16.40 -2.63 -9.40
CA GLU A 18 15.08 -3.01 -9.89
C GLU A 18 14.18 -3.58 -8.78
N ALA A 19 14.71 -4.43 -7.89
CA ALA A 19 13.98 -4.96 -6.73
C ALA A 19 13.51 -3.82 -5.81
N SER A 20 14.33 -2.79 -5.59
CA SER A 20 13.99 -1.62 -4.77
C SER A 20 12.82 -0.79 -5.33
N ARG A 21 12.48 -0.98 -6.61
CA ARG A 21 11.41 -0.27 -7.34
C ARG A 21 10.20 -1.15 -7.62
N LEU A 22 10.29 -2.45 -7.31
CA LEU A 22 9.23 -3.41 -7.57
C LEU A 22 7.93 -2.97 -6.93
N ALA A 23 6.86 -2.92 -7.73
CA ALA A 23 5.57 -2.46 -7.28
C ALA A 23 4.44 -3.17 -8.01
N ILE A 24 3.53 -3.73 -7.23
CA ILE A 24 2.36 -4.43 -7.73
C ILE A 24 1.14 -3.74 -7.14
N PRO A 25 0.25 -3.15 -7.98
CA PRO A 25 -0.96 -2.50 -7.49
C PRO A 25 -1.76 -3.42 -6.56
N GLY A 26 -2.16 -2.89 -5.39
CA GLY A 26 -2.89 -3.65 -4.38
C GLY A 26 -2.02 -4.44 -3.40
N PHE A 27 -0.69 -4.36 -3.51
CA PHE A 27 0.24 -5.03 -2.59
C PHE A 27 1.33 -4.07 -2.09
N HIS A 28 1.72 -4.26 -0.83
CA HIS A 28 3.01 -3.86 -0.27
C HIS A 28 4.07 -4.85 -0.75
N CYS A 29 5.11 -4.38 -1.41
CA CYS A 29 6.18 -5.23 -1.94
C CYS A 29 7.43 -5.13 -1.06
N PHE A 30 7.95 -6.28 -0.63
CA PHE A 30 9.23 -6.42 0.05
C PHE A 30 10.11 -7.32 -0.80
N ALA A 31 11.10 -6.75 -1.47
CA ALA A 31 11.95 -7.49 -2.40
C ALA A 31 13.42 -7.21 -2.13
N VAL A 32 14.24 -8.24 -2.29
CA VAL A 32 15.69 -8.15 -2.21
C VAL A 32 16.29 -8.99 -3.33
N ALA A 33 17.36 -8.49 -3.94
CA ALA A 33 18.08 -9.18 -5.00
C ALA A 33 19.57 -8.81 -4.95
N ARG A 34 20.40 -9.64 -5.57
CA ARG A 34 21.84 -9.35 -5.77
C ARG A 34 22.03 -8.30 -6.87
N ASP A 35 23.20 -7.66 -6.91
CA ASP A 35 23.60 -6.78 -8.02
C ASP A 35 24.08 -7.58 -9.25
N ALA A 36 23.28 -8.57 -9.66
CA ALA A 36 23.50 -9.40 -10.84
C ALA A 36 22.16 -10.02 -11.27
N LYS A 37 22.04 -10.37 -12.56
CA LYS A 37 20.84 -11.06 -13.06
C LYS A 37 20.84 -12.52 -12.63
N GLY A 38 19.99 -12.86 -11.67
CA GLY A 38 19.80 -14.23 -11.15
C GLY A 38 19.39 -14.21 -9.68
N GLY A 39 18.54 -15.15 -9.25
CA GLY A 39 17.98 -15.15 -7.90
C GLY A 39 17.00 -14.00 -7.67
N GLY A 40 17.01 -13.46 -6.45
CA GLY A 40 16.07 -12.47 -5.94
C GLY A 40 14.82 -13.11 -5.35
N VAL A 41 14.33 -12.55 -4.26
CA VAL A 41 13.11 -13.01 -3.57
C VAL A 41 12.23 -11.83 -3.18
N ALA A 42 10.92 -12.04 -3.17
CA ALA A 42 9.97 -11.07 -2.67
C ALA A 42 8.86 -11.70 -1.83
N VAL A 43 8.34 -10.90 -0.89
CA VAL A 43 7.08 -11.13 -0.20
C VAL A 43 6.16 -9.97 -0.55
N LEU A 44 5.00 -10.27 -1.12
CA LEU A 44 3.95 -9.30 -1.42
C LEU A 44 2.83 -9.48 -0.42
N VAL A 45 2.42 -8.41 0.25
CA VAL A 45 1.32 -8.43 1.23
C VAL A 45 0.21 -7.51 0.75
N ARG A 46 -1.04 -7.97 0.72
CA ARG A 46 -2.19 -7.15 0.30
C ARG A 46 -2.17 -5.81 1.06
N ASP A 47 -2.37 -4.71 0.34
CA ASP A 47 -2.18 -3.35 0.88
C ASP A 47 -3.08 -3.00 2.07
N ALA A 48 -4.18 -3.74 2.21
CA ALA A 48 -5.15 -3.61 3.28
C ALA A 48 -4.76 -4.35 4.58
N LEU A 49 -3.69 -5.16 4.55
CA LEU A 49 -3.10 -5.78 5.74
C LEU A 49 -2.02 -4.89 6.36
N GLN A 50 -1.84 -5.02 7.67
CA GLN A 50 -0.74 -4.39 8.39
C GLN A 50 0.50 -5.28 8.34
N CYS A 51 1.63 -4.72 7.94
CA CYS A 51 2.87 -5.47 7.80
C CYS A 51 4.12 -4.62 8.05
N SER A 52 5.21 -5.32 8.37
CA SER A 52 6.55 -4.76 8.56
C SER A 52 7.62 -5.75 8.14
N LEU A 53 8.65 -5.25 7.44
CA LEU A 53 9.84 -6.04 7.13
C LEU A 53 10.53 -6.46 8.44
N THR A 54 10.84 -7.74 8.58
CA THR A 54 11.52 -8.29 9.76
C THR A 54 12.99 -8.58 9.48
N SER A 55 13.26 -9.32 8.40
CA SER A 55 14.61 -9.64 7.96
C SER A 55 14.65 -9.77 6.45
N GLN A 56 15.81 -9.49 5.87
CA GLN A 56 16.10 -9.82 4.47
C GLN A 56 17.61 -10.10 4.36
N SER A 57 17.98 -11.01 3.48
CA SER A 57 19.38 -11.34 3.23
C SER A 57 19.56 -11.89 1.83
N VAL A 58 20.67 -11.52 1.21
CA VAL A 58 21.16 -12.12 -0.04
C VAL A 58 22.53 -12.69 0.26
N SER A 59 22.70 -13.99 0.02
CA SER A 59 23.97 -14.69 0.17
C SER A 59 24.11 -15.77 -0.89
N GLU A 60 25.31 -16.32 -1.06
CA GLU A 60 25.55 -17.42 -1.99
C GLU A 60 24.77 -18.70 -1.61
N VAL A 61 24.43 -18.85 -0.32
CA VAL A 61 23.76 -20.06 0.19
C VAL A 61 22.25 -19.92 0.15
N VAL A 62 21.72 -18.78 0.58
CA VAL A 62 20.28 -18.54 0.66
C VAL A 62 19.98 -17.06 0.48
N GLU A 63 18.96 -16.79 -0.32
CA GLU A 63 18.33 -15.49 -0.42
C GLU A 63 16.96 -15.58 0.27
N HIS A 64 16.65 -14.66 1.19
CA HIS A 64 15.36 -14.66 1.87
C HIS A 64 14.86 -13.26 2.20
N THR A 65 13.53 -13.13 2.27
CA THR A 65 12.84 -11.96 2.82
C THR A 65 11.74 -12.45 3.74
N THR A 66 11.71 -11.93 4.97
CA THR A 66 10.70 -12.23 5.99
C THR A 66 9.90 -10.99 6.32
N VAL A 67 8.59 -11.09 6.22
CA VAL A 67 7.65 -10.01 6.55
C VAL A 67 6.73 -10.47 7.68
N CYS A 68 6.59 -9.64 8.70
CA CYS A 68 5.58 -9.79 9.73
C CYS A 68 4.26 -9.18 9.22
N VAL A 69 3.17 -9.91 9.37
CA VAL A 69 1.82 -9.54 8.97
C VAL A 69 0.91 -9.73 10.17
N LYS A 70 0.15 -8.71 10.51
CA LYS A 70 -0.87 -8.79 11.55
C LYS A 70 -2.14 -9.44 10.98
N VAL A 71 -2.56 -10.54 11.58
CA VAL A 71 -3.72 -11.34 11.20
C VAL A 71 -4.67 -11.42 12.39
N GLY A 72 -5.76 -10.64 12.35
CA GLY A 72 -6.58 -10.41 13.54
C GLY A 72 -5.73 -9.76 14.64
N ASP A 73 -5.64 -10.41 15.79
CA ASP A 73 -4.78 -10.00 16.91
C ASP A 73 -3.42 -10.72 16.96
N GLU A 74 -3.17 -11.65 16.04
CA GLU A 74 -1.95 -12.46 15.99
C GLU A 74 -0.91 -11.87 15.03
N LEU A 75 0.37 -12.02 15.39
CA LEU A 75 1.49 -11.70 14.50
C LEU A 75 1.95 -12.97 13.79
N SER A 76 1.90 -12.94 12.47
CA SER A 76 2.31 -14.05 11.61
C SER A 76 3.44 -13.64 10.70
N TYR A 77 4.39 -14.55 10.49
CA TYR A 77 5.59 -14.27 9.71
C TYR A 77 5.55 -15.06 8.40
N PHE A 78 5.96 -14.41 7.32
CA PHE A 78 5.96 -14.99 5.98
C PHE A 78 7.33 -14.80 5.35
N THR A 79 7.99 -15.92 5.02
CA THR A 79 9.32 -15.92 4.41
C THR A 79 9.25 -16.50 3.01
N SER A 80 9.72 -15.72 2.03
CA SER A 80 10.12 -16.26 0.74
C SER A 80 11.61 -16.57 0.78
N ALA A 81 12.02 -17.77 0.38
CA ALA A 81 13.42 -18.19 0.35
C ALA A 81 13.79 -18.87 -0.98
N TYR A 82 15.03 -18.67 -1.41
CA TYR A 82 15.60 -19.29 -2.60
C TYR A 82 16.99 -19.85 -2.29
N PHE A 83 17.20 -21.13 -2.61
CA PHE A 83 18.47 -21.83 -2.50
C PHE A 83 19.01 -22.13 -3.91
N PRO A 84 20.12 -21.49 -4.35
CA PRO A 84 20.66 -21.70 -5.68
C PRO A 84 21.08 -23.15 -5.97
N ARG A 85 20.87 -23.59 -7.22
CA ARG A 85 21.30 -24.92 -7.68
C ARG A 85 22.80 -25.14 -7.48
N GLY A 86 23.16 -26.33 -6.97
CA GLY A 86 24.55 -26.72 -6.72
C GLY A 86 25.12 -26.29 -5.36
N HIS A 87 24.39 -25.46 -4.60
CA HIS A 87 24.77 -25.12 -3.22
C HIS A 87 24.11 -26.08 -2.24
N LYS A 88 24.86 -26.52 -1.22
CA LYS A 88 24.35 -27.49 -0.25
C LYS A 88 23.51 -26.77 0.81
N VAL A 89 22.19 -27.01 0.77
CA VAL A 89 21.32 -26.75 1.93
C VAL A 89 21.95 -27.38 3.18
N SER A 90 21.93 -26.65 4.29
CA SER A 90 22.51 -27.07 5.57
C SER A 90 21.67 -26.58 6.73
N ALA A 91 21.79 -27.23 7.88
CA ALA A 91 21.11 -26.83 9.12
C ALA A 91 21.39 -25.35 9.47
N ALA A 92 22.63 -24.89 9.30
CA ALA A 92 23.02 -23.51 9.57
C ALA A 92 22.35 -22.49 8.63
N ALA A 93 22.08 -22.87 7.37
CA ALA A 93 21.38 -22.01 6.42
C ALA A 93 19.88 -21.93 6.72
N LEU A 94 19.26 -23.07 7.03
CA LEU A 94 17.83 -23.17 7.38
C LEU A 94 17.51 -22.44 8.69
N SER A 95 18.39 -22.54 9.68
CA SER A 95 18.26 -21.84 10.96
C SER A 95 18.21 -20.32 10.81
N ARG A 96 18.72 -19.74 9.71
CA ARG A 96 18.62 -18.29 9.44
C ARG A 96 17.22 -17.86 9.01
N LEU A 97 16.38 -18.77 8.54
CA LEU A 97 15.03 -18.45 8.06
C LEU A 97 14.07 -18.22 9.22
N SER A 98 14.28 -18.87 10.37
CA SER A 98 13.41 -18.80 11.53
C SER A 98 14.08 -18.17 12.75
N GLN A 99 13.27 -17.66 13.65
CA GLN A 99 13.67 -17.25 15.00
C GLN A 99 12.70 -17.92 15.98
N ASP A 100 13.22 -18.33 17.14
CA ASP A 100 12.47 -19.13 18.12
C ASP A 100 11.25 -18.40 18.71
N ASP A 101 11.24 -17.07 18.68
CA ASP A 101 10.16 -16.23 19.19
C ASP A 101 8.92 -16.18 18.27
N ARG A 102 9.04 -16.65 17.02
CA ARG A 102 7.94 -16.61 16.04
C ARG A 102 6.96 -17.75 16.24
N ARG A 103 5.82 -17.45 16.87
CA ARG A 103 4.73 -18.43 17.09
C ARG A 103 4.14 -18.97 15.79
N THR A 104 3.74 -18.07 14.89
CA THR A 104 3.15 -18.43 13.60
C THR A 104 4.09 -18.04 12.46
N HIS A 105 4.59 -19.01 11.69
CA HIS A 105 5.56 -18.77 10.62
C HIS A 105 5.31 -19.67 9.42
N ILE A 106 5.32 -19.07 8.23
CA ILE A 106 5.15 -19.76 6.95
C ILE A 106 6.36 -19.46 6.08
N ILE A 107 6.98 -20.52 5.55
CA ILE A 107 8.13 -20.44 4.66
C ILE A 107 7.74 -21.09 3.33
N GLY A 108 7.78 -20.31 2.25
CA GLY A 108 7.75 -20.83 0.89
C GLY A 108 9.15 -20.75 0.30
N ALA A 109 9.72 -21.90 -0.06
CA ALA A 109 11.10 -21.97 -0.50
C ALA A 109 11.25 -22.83 -1.75
N ASP A 110 11.96 -22.31 -2.76
CA ASP A 110 12.61 -23.18 -3.75
C ASP A 110 13.94 -23.63 -3.15
N THR A 111 13.97 -24.88 -2.72
CA THR A 111 15.14 -25.48 -2.06
C THR A 111 16.08 -26.16 -3.03
N ASN A 112 15.62 -26.41 -4.27
CA ASN A 112 16.27 -27.33 -5.19
C ASN A 112 16.62 -28.70 -4.55
N CYS A 113 15.88 -29.11 -3.51
CA CYS A 113 16.08 -30.34 -2.75
C CYS A 113 14.88 -31.29 -2.88
N HIS A 114 15.13 -32.58 -2.61
CA HIS A 114 14.15 -33.63 -2.78
C HIS A 114 14.15 -34.55 -1.55
N HIS A 115 12.98 -34.95 -1.09
CA HIS A 115 12.79 -35.92 0.00
C HIS A 115 11.48 -36.69 -0.23
N GLU A 116 11.41 -37.92 0.28
CA GLU A 116 10.24 -38.80 0.13
C GLU A 116 8.95 -38.22 0.76
N ASP A 117 9.10 -37.34 1.76
CA ASP A 117 7.96 -36.70 2.45
C ASP A 117 7.17 -35.71 1.57
N TRP A 118 7.76 -35.19 0.48
CA TRP A 118 7.06 -34.23 -0.40
C TRP A 118 7.28 -34.42 -1.89
N ASP A 119 8.38 -35.05 -2.30
CA ASP A 119 8.71 -35.29 -3.71
C ASP A 119 8.73 -36.79 -4.02
N ARG A 120 7.65 -37.28 -4.60
CA ARG A 120 7.54 -38.67 -5.07
C ARG A 120 8.16 -38.91 -6.46
N TYR A 121 8.61 -37.87 -7.15
CA TYR A 121 9.05 -37.95 -8.54
C TYR A 121 10.56 -38.10 -8.67
N VAL A 122 11.32 -37.59 -7.70
CA VAL A 122 12.78 -37.59 -7.69
C VAL A 122 13.28 -38.23 -6.40
N ALA A 123 14.36 -39.02 -6.50
CA ALA A 123 14.98 -39.65 -5.32
C ALA A 123 15.47 -38.60 -4.31
N PRO A 124 15.40 -38.91 -3.00
CA PRO A 124 15.82 -37.99 -1.95
C PRO A 124 17.30 -37.64 -2.05
N ASN A 125 17.66 -36.44 -1.57
CA ASN A 125 19.05 -35.99 -1.49
C ASN A 125 19.38 -35.43 -0.09
N PRO A 126 20.67 -35.28 0.26
CA PRO A 126 21.06 -34.84 1.62
C PRO A 126 20.49 -33.47 2.01
N GLY A 127 20.27 -32.58 1.03
CA GLY A 127 19.65 -31.29 1.27
C GLY A 127 18.20 -31.42 1.76
N GLY A 128 17.46 -32.40 1.20
CA GLY A 128 16.11 -32.71 1.63
C GLY A 128 16.05 -33.21 3.07
N THR A 129 17.00 -34.06 3.48
CA THR A 129 17.11 -34.52 4.88
C THR A 129 17.29 -33.35 5.85
N TYR A 130 18.16 -32.39 5.54
CA TYR A 130 18.31 -31.19 6.40
C TYR A 130 17.03 -30.37 6.54
N VAL A 131 16.19 -30.31 5.50
CA VAL A 131 14.89 -29.62 5.57
C VAL A 131 13.94 -30.35 6.51
N VAL A 132 13.90 -31.69 6.46
CA VAL A 132 13.07 -32.50 7.38
C VAL A 132 13.56 -32.38 8.81
N ASP A 133 14.88 -32.49 9.05
CA ASP A 133 15.47 -32.33 10.38
C ASP A 133 15.13 -30.95 10.95
N PHE A 134 15.27 -29.89 10.14
CA PHE A 134 14.85 -28.55 10.53
C PHE A 134 13.35 -28.48 10.88
N CYS A 135 12.49 -29.17 10.13
CA CYS A 135 11.06 -29.20 10.45
C CYS A 135 10.78 -29.88 11.80
N ILE A 136 11.47 -30.97 12.10
CA ILE A 136 11.35 -31.68 13.37
C ILE A 136 11.86 -30.80 14.52
N ASP A 137 13.09 -30.28 14.39
CA ASP A 137 13.76 -29.50 15.43
C ASP A 137 13.02 -28.20 15.77
N GLN A 138 12.39 -27.59 14.76
CA GLN A 138 11.74 -26.28 14.90
C GLN A 138 10.21 -26.35 14.88
N ALA A 139 9.64 -27.56 14.90
CA ALA A 139 8.20 -27.85 14.87
C ALA A 139 7.45 -27.23 13.67
N TYR A 140 8.01 -27.35 12.46
CA TYR A 140 7.29 -27.09 11.22
C TYR A 140 6.61 -28.34 10.69
N THR A 141 5.46 -28.13 10.07
CA THR A 141 4.77 -29.10 9.23
C THR A 141 5.05 -28.79 7.77
N ILE A 142 5.34 -29.83 6.98
CA ILE A 142 5.43 -29.75 5.52
C ILE A 142 4.00 -29.80 4.96
N LEU A 143 3.60 -28.77 4.21
CA LEU A 143 2.23 -28.65 3.68
C LEU A 143 2.04 -29.24 2.28
N ASN A 144 3.13 -29.61 1.60
CA ASN A 144 3.08 -30.20 0.26
C ASN A 144 2.21 -31.47 0.27
N THR A 145 1.39 -31.65 -0.77
CA THR A 145 0.49 -32.81 -0.93
C THR A 145 1.07 -33.91 -1.83
N GLY A 146 2.35 -33.78 -2.23
CA GLY A 146 3.00 -34.64 -3.19
C GLY A 146 2.69 -34.32 -4.66
N GLU A 147 1.95 -33.24 -4.96
CA GLU A 147 1.85 -32.72 -6.33
C GLU A 147 3.20 -32.16 -6.79
N PRO A 148 3.52 -32.25 -8.09
CA PRO A 148 4.78 -31.73 -8.61
C PRO A 148 4.76 -30.21 -8.56
N THR A 149 5.90 -29.60 -8.24
CA THR A 149 6.04 -28.14 -8.23
C THR A 149 6.87 -27.63 -9.40
N ARG A 150 7.42 -28.53 -10.21
CA ARG A 150 8.23 -28.19 -11.39
C ARG A 150 8.10 -29.23 -12.49
N ARG A 151 8.11 -28.77 -13.75
CA ARG A 151 8.22 -29.60 -14.96
C ARG A 151 9.54 -29.34 -15.67
N SER A 152 10.23 -30.40 -16.09
CA SER A 152 11.38 -30.22 -16.99
C SER A 152 10.91 -29.76 -18.37
N LEU A 153 11.57 -28.72 -18.91
CA LEU A 153 11.39 -28.27 -20.29
C LEU A 153 12.07 -29.20 -21.32
N THR A 154 12.73 -30.27 -20.86
CA THR A 154 13.42 -31.22 -21.75
C THR A 154 12.42 -32.17 -22.41
N ILE A 155 12.38 -32.20 -23.73
CA ILE A 155 11.42 -33.00 -24.52
C ILE A 155 11.55 -34.51 -24.25
N GLN A 156 12.79 -35.02 -24.19
CA GLN A 156 13.04 -36.46 -24.07
C GLN A 156 12.86 -37.01 -22.65
N ARG A 157 13.23 -36.21 -21.63
CA ARG A 157 13.24 -36.61 -20.21
C ARG A 157 12.29 -35.75 -19.39
N GLY A 158 11.13 -35.37 -19.94
CA GLY A 158 10.21 -34.43 -19.29
C GLY A 158 9.64 -34.98 -17.98
N GLN A 159 10.48 -34.97 -16.95
CA GLN A 159 10.27 -35.42 -15.60
C GLN A 159 9.66 -34.28 -14.81
N LEU A 160 8.72 -34.67 -13.97
CA LEU A 160 8.18 -33.84 -12.92
C LEU A 160 9.10 -33.94 -11.70
N SER A 161 9.09 -32.91 -10.86
CA SER A 161 9.84 -32.84 -9.61
C SER A 161 9.15 -31.86 -8.67
N ALA A 162 9.48 -31.90 -7.38
CA ALA A 162 9.01 -30.96 -6.37
C ALA A 162 10.17 -30.32 -5.58
N PRO A 163 10.97 -29.43 -6.20
CA PRO A 163 12.03 -28.70 -5.50
C PRO A 163 11.51 -27.62 -4.52
N ASP A 164 10.23 -27.25 -4.64
CA ASP A 164 9.61 -26.21 -3.85
C ASP A 164 8.89 -26.81 -2.63
N VAL A 165 9.16 -26.26 -1.44
CA VAL A 165 8.55 -26.70 -0.18
C VAL A 165 7.78 -25.56 0.48
N THR A 166 6.65 -25.91 1.09
CA THR A 166 5.86 -25.02 1.94
C THR A 166 5.89 -25.53 3.37
N LEU A 167 6.52 -24.77 4.27
CA LEU A 167 6.67 -25.11 5.68
C LEU A 167 5.79 -24.21 6.53
N ALA A 168 5.10 -24.76 7.52
CA ALA A 168 4.21 -24.00 8.40
C ALA A 168 4.37 -24.38 9.87
N ARG A 169 4.42 -23.38 10.74
CA ARG A 169 4.46 -23.54 12.21
C ARG A 169 3.39 -22.65 12.84
N GLY A 170 2.69 -23.18 13.85
CA GLY A 170 1.68 -22.42 14.60
C GLY A 170 0.48 -21.98 13.77
N CYS A 171 0.16 -22.70 12.68
CA CYS A 171 -1.00 -22.50 11.84
C CYS A 171 -1.37 -23.79 11.10
N ILE A 172 -2.57 -23.81 10.51
CA ILE A 172 -3.08 -24.96 9.73
C ILE A 172 -3.13 -24.58 8.26
N GLY A 173 -2.40 -25.32 7.42
CA GLY A 173 -2.52 -25.24 5.96
C GLY A 173 -3.70 -26.06 5.44
N ARG A 174 -4.45 -25.54 4.48
CA ARG A 174 -5.57 -26.23 3.81
C ARG A 174 -5.53 -26.00 2.31
N ARG A 175 -6.13 -26.91 1.54
CA ARG A 175 -6.33 -26.78 0.08
C ARG A 175 -5.03 -26.43 -0.66
N TRP A 176 -3.92 -27.00 -0.21
CA TRP A 176 -2.65 -26.87 -0.89
C TRP A 176 -2.73 -27.56 -2.25
N GLN A 177 -2.37 -26.84 -3.30
CA GLN A 177 -2.41 -27.30 -4.68
C GLN A 177 -1.27 -26.64 -5.46
N ALA A 178 -0.68 -27.37 -6.40
CA ALA A 178 0.34 -26.87 -7.32
C ALA A 178 -0.22 -26.87 -8.75
N LYS A 179 -0.31 -25.70 -9.36
CA LYS A 179 -0.88 -25.55 -10.72
C LYS A 179 0.21 -25.15 -11.70
N PRO A 180 0.32 -25.83 -12.85
CA PRO A 180 1.34 -25.48 -13.83
C PRO A 180 1.11 -24.09 -14.40
N ASP A 181 2.20 -23.36 -14.56
CA ASP A 181 2.21 -22.03 -15.15
C ASP A 181 2.71 -22.09 -16.62
N PRO A 182 2.12 -21.32 -17.55
CA PRO A 182 2.53 -21.34 -18.94
C PRO A 182 3.80 -20.53 -19.23
N ASP A 183 4.25 -19.66 -18.32
CA ASP A 183 5.46 -18.82 -18.42
C ASP A 183 6.66 -19.38 -17.67
N SER A 184 6.44 -20.28 -16.70
CA SER A 184 7.45 -20.89 -15.86
C SER A 184 7.55 -22.41 -16.01
N ASP A 185 8.72 -22.96 -15.69
CA ASP A 185 8.91 -24.39 -15.46
C ASP A 185 8.50 -24.79 -14.04
N HIS A 186 8.44 -23.84 -13.09
CA HIS A 186 7.85 -24.02 -11.77
C HIS A 186 6.33 -23.79 -11.79
N PHE A 187 5.63 -24.41 -10.84
CA PHE A 187 4.19 -24.39 -10.72
C PHE A 187 3.79 -23.31 -9.70
N PHE A 188 2.65 -22.68 -9.94
CA PHE A 188 2.04 -21.76 -8.99
C PHE A 188 1.41 -22.55 -7.84
N ILE A 189 1.98 -22.40 -6.65
CA ILE A 189 1.49 -23.04 -5.43
C ILE A 189 0.49 -22.13 -4.74
N THR A 190 -0.67 -22.66 -4.38
CA THR A 190 -1.67 -21.94 -3.58
C THR A 190 -2.18 -22.81 -2.46
N PHE A 191 -2.42 -22.20 -1.31
CA PHE A 191 -3.00 -22.83 -0.14
C PHE A 191 -3.66 -21.76 0.71
N ASP A 192 -4.54 -22.20 1.60
CA ASP A 192 -5.15 -21.38 2.62
C ASP A 192 -4.47 -21.63 3.97
N ILE A 193 -4.37 -20.60 4.78
CA ILE A 193 -3.80 -20.68 6.13
C ILE A 193 -4.88 -20.28 7.12
N VAL A 194 -5.01 -21.06 8.18
CA VAL A 194 -5.83 -20.75 9.36
C VAL A 194 -4.90 -20.47 10.53
N ILE A 195 -5.05 -19.29 11.14
CA ILE A 195 -4.21 -18.81 12.25
C ILE A 195 -5.12 -18.59 13.45
N GLY A 196 -4.84 -19.28 14.56
CA GLY A 196 -5.71 -19.29 15.74
C GLY A 196 -7.12 -19.86 15.46
N ASP A 197 -8.10 -19.42 16.26
CA ASP A 197 -9.52 -19.79 16.13
C ASP A 197 -10.31 -18.80 15.23
N ALA A 198 -9.61 -17.99 14.43
CA ALA A 198 -10.20 -16.85 13.74
C ALA A 198 -10.85 -17.21 12.39
N GLU A 199 -11.91 -16.46 12.04
CA GLU A 199 -12.52 -16.45 10.71
C GLU A 199 -11.49 -16.16 9.59
N PRO A 200 -11.72 -16.63 8.35
CA PRO A 200 -10.80 -16.38 7.24
C PRO A 200 -10.49 -14.89 7.02
N LEU A 201 -9.21 -14.56 6.85
CA LEU A 201 -8.68 -13.21 6.58
C LEU A 201 -9.47 -12.41 5.54
N GLY A 202 -9.89 -13.05 4.44
CA GLY A 202 -10.63 -12.41 3.36
C GLY A 202 -11.96 -11.78 3.78
N SER A 203 -12.54 -12.18 4.92
CA SER A 203 -13.77 -11.60 5.48
C SER A 203 -13.50 -10.36 6.35
N GLN A 204 -12.29 -10.25 6.91
CA GLN A 204 -11.93 -9.23 7.90
C GLN A 204 -11.29 -7.98 7.28
N VAL A 205 -10.77 -8.08 6.06
CA VAL A 205 -10.06 -6.99 5.39
C VAL A 205 -11.02 -6.13 4.56
N PRO A 206 -11.32 -4.87 4.94
CA PRO A 206 -12.23 -4.03 4.19
C PRO A 206 -11.66 -3.75 2.78
N LYS A 207 -12.46 -3.95 1.73
CA LYS A 207 -12.07 -3.54 0.38
C LYS A 207 -11.88 -2.03 0.36
N ARG A 208 -10.66 -1.59 0.08
CA ARG A 208 -10.32 -0.17 -0.03
C ARG A 208 -11.10 0.44 -1.20
N SER A 209 -12.08 1.27 -0.89
CA SER A 209 -12.95 1.91 -1.88
C SER A 209 -12.73 3.42 -1.86
N TYR A 210 -12.45 4.02 -3.01
CA TYR A 210 -12.24 5.45 -3.15
C TYR A 210 -13.51 6.11 -3.67
N TYR A 211 -13.76 7.36 -3.27
CA TYR A 211 -14.84 8.16 -3.84
C TYR A 211 -14.58 8.40 -5.34
N SER A 212 -15.54 8.03 -6.18
CA SER A 212 -15.56 8.34 -7.61
C SER A 212 -16.21 9.71 -7.81
N TRP A 213 -15.43 10.77 -7.60
CA TRP A 213 -15.89 12.16 -7.67
C TRP A 213 -16.46 12.56 -9.04
N ASP A 214 -16.01 11.90 -10.11
CA ASP A 214 -16.50 12.02 -11.47
C ASP A 214 -17.94 11.51 -11.64
N ARG A 215 -18.36 10.55 -10.79
CA ARG A 215 -19.70 9.95 -10.78
C ARG A 215 -20.61 10.51 -9.68
N ALA A 216 -20.17 11.55 -8.97
CA ALA A 216 -20.94 12.15 -7.89
C ALA A 216 -22.20 12.88 -8.41
N ASP A 217 -23.36 12.59 -7.81
CA ASP A 217 -24.56 13.41 -8.03
C ASP A 217 -24.48 14.72 -7.21
N TRP A 218 -23.85 15.72 -7.83
CA TRP A 218 -23.71 17.04 -7.22
C TRP A 218 -25.04 17.77 -7.02
N LYS A 219 -26.09 17.44 -7.77
CA LYS A 219 -27.42 18.04 -7.59
C LYS A 219 -28.03 17.54 -6.28
N GLU A 220 -27.93 16.24 -6.02
CA GLU A 220 -28.43 15.63 -4.79
C GLU A 220 -27.62 16.08 -3.56
N ILE A 221 -26.28 16.15 -3.65
CA ILE A 221 -25.46 16.72 -2.56
C ILE A 221 -25.90 18.16 -2.24
N ARG A 222 -26.06 19.01 -3.26
CA ARG A 222 -26.53 20.39 -3.05
C ARG A 222 -27.91 20.44 -2.41
N ARG A 223 -28.83 19.55 -2.82
CA ARG A 223 -30.18 19.47 -2.25
C ARG A 223 -30.14 19.10 -0.77
N ARG A 224 -29.48 18.00 -0.41
CA ARG A 224 -29.35 17.53 0.98
C ARG A 224 -28.69 18.57 1.88
N VAL A 225 -27.55 19.11 1.45
CA VAL A 225 -26.83 20.13 2.22
C VAL A 225 -27.67 21.41 2.38
N THR A 226 -28.46 21.80 1.36
CA THR A 226 -29.39 22.95 1.47
C THR A 226 -30.50 22.69 2.48
N GLU A 227 -31.06 21.48 2.47
CA GLU A 227 -32.11 21.07 3.40
C GLU A 227 -31.60 21.09 4.84
N ASP A 228 -30.48 20.41 5.10
CA ASP A 228 -29.86 20.37 6.42
C ASP A 228 -29.52 21.78 6.91
N CYS A 229 -29.07 22.69 6.03
CA CYS A 229 -28.77 24.07 6.40
C CYS A 229 -29.97 24.86 6.96
N LYS A 230 -31.22 24.39 6.82
CA LYS A 230 -32.39 25.01 7.47
C LYS A 230 -32.28 24.93 9.00
N GLU A 231 -31.67 23.87 9.52
CA GLU A 231 -31.42 23.63 10.95
C GLU A 231 -30.10 24.25 11.44
N PHE A 232 -29.40 25.02 10.59
CA PHE A 232 -28.11 25.60 10.95
C PHE A 232 -28.23 26.47 12.22
N PRO A 233 -27.39 26.23 13.26
CA PRO A 233 -27.51 26.93 14.54
C PRO A 233 -27.07 28.39 14.42
N LYS A 234 -28.01 29.28 14.12
CA LYS A 234 -27.76 30.73 14.01
C LYS A 234 -27.34 31.36 15.35
N LYS A 235 -27.83 30.80 16.46
CA LYS A 235 -27.47 31.11 17.85
C LYS A 235 -26.67 29.90 18.39
N GLY A 236 -25.61 30.12 19.19
CA GLY A 236 -24.66 29.07 19.57
C GLY A 236 -23.20 29.53 19.71
N THR A 237 -22.25 28.62 19.57
CA THR A 237 -20.81 28.90 19.51
C THR A 237 -20.25 28.64 18.11
N PRO A 238 -19.11 29.26 17.73
CA PRO A 238 -18.40 28.91 16.50
C PRO A 238 -18.10 27.40 16.39
N ASP A 239 -17.89 26.74 17.53
CA ASP A 239 -17.66 25.29 17.62
C ASP A 239 -18.87 24.48 17.14
N GLN A 240 -20.07 24.81 17.64
CA GLN A 240 -21.30 24.14 17.23
C GLN A 240 -21.59 24.34 15.73
N GLN A 241 -21.33 25.54 15.21
CA GLN A 241 -21.53 25.84 13.79
C GLN A 241 -20.54 25.11 12.88
N ALA A 242 -19.25 25.10 13.26
CA ALA A 242 -18.22 24.35 12.54
C ALA A 242 -18.55 22.85 12.50
N LYS A 243 -18.86 22.27 13.67
CA LYS A 243 -19.24 20.86 13.81
C LYS A 243 -20.50 20.48 13.04
N PHE A 244 -21.47 21.40 12.96
CA PHE A 244 -22.64 21.20 12.12
C PHE A 244 -22.27 21.14 10.64
N LEU A 245 -21.49 22.11 10.16
CA LEU A 245 -21.10 22.20 8.75
C LEU A 245 -20.24 21.02 8.30
N SER A 246 -19.22 20.65 9.08
CA SER A 246 -18.38 19.46 8.81
C SER A 246 -19.27 18.22 8.61
N ARG A 247 -20.18 17.98 9.56
CA ARG A 247 -21.04 16.79 9.59
C ARG A 247 -21.98 16.72 8.39
N ILE A 248 -22.71 17.79 8.06
CA ILE A 248 -23.70 17.73 6.96
C ILE A 248 -23.01 17.54 5.61
N ILE A 249 -21.82 18.13 5.43
CA ILE A 249 -21.04 18.01 4.19
C ILE A 249 -20.47 16.59 4.09
N ALA A 250 -19.85 16.08 5.15
CA ALA A 250 -19.29 14.74 5.20
C ALA A 250 -20.38 13.67 5.01
N LYS A 251 -21.52 13.82 5.69
CA LYS A 251 -22.68 12.92 5.58
C LYS A 251 -23.22 12.87 4.15
N ALA A 252 -23.55 14.02 3.57
CA ALA A 252 -24.07 14.07 2.20
C ALA A 252 -23.07 13.50 1.18
N THR A 253 -21.77 13.74 1.39
CA THR A 253 -20.71 13.17 0.56
C THR A 253 -20.67 11.64 0.68
N ALA A 254 -20.70 11.10 1.90
CA ALA A 254 -20.65 9.67 2.14
C ALA A 254 -21.85 8.89 1.61
N GLU A 255 -23.04 9.50 1.62
CA GLU A 255 -24.28 8.86 1.16
C GLU A 255 -24.47 8.95 -0.36
N VAL A 256 -23.96 10.00 -1.01
CA VAL A 256 -24.28 10.29 -2.42
C VAL A 256 -23.13 9.96 -3.36
N VAL A 257 -21.87 10.12 -2.93
CA VAL A 257 -20.72 9.87 -3.82
C VAL A 257 -20.43 8.37 -3.86
N PRO A 258 -20.55 7.71 -5.02
CA PRO A 258 -20.28 6.28 -5.12
C PRO A 258 -18.82 6.00 -4.77
N LYS A 259 -18.60 4.89 -4.07
CA LYS A 259 -17.25 4.37 -3.81
C LYS A 259 -16.99 3.17 -4.70
N GLY A 260 -15.80 3.12 -5.30
CA GLY A 260 -15.37 2.03 -6.15
C GLY A 260 -13.91 1.67 -5.93
N ALA A 261 -13.56 0.42 -6.20
CA ALA A 261 -12.17 0.07 -6.47
C ALA A 261 -11.82 0.60 -7.86
N SER A 262 -10.63 1.18 -8.02
CA SER A 262 -10.10 1.45 -9.36
C SER A 262 -9.94 0.13 -10.09
N HIS A 263 -10.84 -0.16 -11.03
CA HIS A 263 -10.63 -1.24 -11.97
C HIS A 263 -9.53 -0.78 -12.92
N ILE A 264 -8.38 -1.45 -12.90
CA ILE A 264 -7.39 -1.32 -13.97
C ILE A 264 -7.85 -2.30 -15.05
N PRO A 265 -8.48 -1.84 -16.15
CA PRO A 265 -8.81 -2.75 -17.23
C PRO A 265 -7.50 -3.20 -17.87
N ILE A 266 -7.08 -4.42 -17.55
CA ILE A 266 -6.06 -5.11 -18.35
C ILE A 266 -6.81 -5.74 -19.50
N SER A 267 -6.76 -5.12 -20.67
CA SER A 267 -7.31 -5.68 -21.90
C SER A 267 -6.19 -6.38 -22.65
N TRP A 268 -6.10 -7.70 -22.49
CA TRP A 268 -5.24 -8.53 -23.33
C TRP A 268 -5.77 -8.50 -24.78
N SER A 269 -4.89 -8.76 -25.76
CA SER A 269 -5.36 -8.95 -27.13
C SER A 269 -6.08 -10.29 -27.27
N ALA A 270 -7.08 -10.38 -28.15
CA ALA A 270 -7.79 -11.64 -28.42
C ALA A 270 -6.84 -12.80 -28.76
N ALA A 271 -5.78 -12.52 -29.54
CA ALA A 271 -4.76 -13.50 -29.88
C ALA A 271 -3.99 -14.01 -28.64
N LEU A 272 -3.68 -13.14 -27.68
CA LEU A 272 -3.02 -13.54 -26.43
C LEU A 272 -3.97 -14.37 -25.55
N GLU A 273 -5.26 -14.03 -25.51
CA GLU A 273 -6.27 -14.82 -24.81
C GLU A 273 -6.43 -16.22 -25.42
N ASP A 274 -6.48 -16.32 -26.75
CA ASP A 274 -6.52 -17.60 -27.47
C ASP A 274 -5.28 -18.45 -27.20
N ALA A 275 -4.09 -17.84 -27.27
CA ALA A 275 -2.83 -18.51 -26.95
C ALA A 275 -2.77 -18.96 -25.48
N THR A 276 -3.34 -18.19 -24.56
CA THR A 276 -3.48 -18.55 -23.13
C THR A 276 -4.37 -19.77 -22.97
N ARG A 277 -5.58 -19.76 -23.52
CA ARG A 277 -6.50 -20.92 -23.52
C ARG A 277 -5.87 -22.16 -24.16
N LYS A 278 -5.08 -22.00 -25.21
CA LYS A 278 -4.33 -23.10 -25.85
C LYS A 278 -3.28 -23.68 -24.90
N CYS A 279 -2.50 -22.85 -24.21
CA CYS A 279 -1.52 -23.30 -23.23
C CYS A 279 -2.19 -24.04 -22.06
N GLU A 280 -3.23 -23.46 -21.46
CA GLU A 280 -3.96 -24.06 -20.34
C GLU A 280 -4.50 -25.46 -20.67
N ARG A 281 -5.05 -25.67 -21.87
CA ARG A 281 -5.50 -26.99 -22.33
C ARG A 281 -4.36 -27.99 -22.44
N LEU A 282 -3.19 -27.56 -22.93
CA LEU A 282 -2.01 -28.42 -23.09
C LEU A 282 -1.27 -28.70 -21.78
N LEU A 283 -1.51 -27.90 -20.73
CA LEU A 283 -0.96 -28.08 -19.39
C LEU A 283 -1.74 -29.07 -18.52
N SER A 284 -2.96 -29.46 -18.90
CA SER A 284 -3.79 -30.38 -18.11
C SER A 284 -3.20 -31.82 -18.00
N PRO A 285 -2.64 -32.44 -19.07
CA PRO A 285 -2.10 -33.80 -19.01
C PRO A 285 -0.56 -33.84 -18.93
N LEU A 286 0.05 -33.21 -17.92
CA LEU A 286 1.52 -33.14 -17.82
C LEU A 286 2.18 -34.47 -17.43
N GLU A 287 1.56 -35.21 -16.52
CA GLU A 287 2.05 -36.51 -16.09
C GLU A 287 1.82 -37.56 -17.19
N GLY A 288 2.87 -38.29 -17.57
CA GLY A 288 2.80 -39.25 -18.68
C GLY A 288 2.75 -38.64 -20.09
N ALA A 289 2.94 -37.32 -20.23
CA ALA A 289 2.95 -36.66 -21.55
C ALA A 289 4.00 -37.28 -22.51
N THR A 290 3.62 -37.51 -23.75
CA THR A 290 4.54 -37.99 -24.80
C THR A 290 5.52 -36.89 -25.23
N PRO A 291 6.69 -37.23 -25.81
CA PRO A 291 7.61 -36.23 -26.38
C PRO A 291 6.94 -35.28 -27.39
N THR A 292 5.97 -35.78 -28.17
CA THR A 292 5.20 -34.97 -29.13
C THR A 292 4.30 -33.96 -28.43
N GLN A 293 3.57 -34.37 -27.39
CA GLN A 293 2.74 -33.46 -26.58
C GLN A 293 3.61 -32.41 -25.88
N ARG A 294 4.77 -32.79 -25.33
CA ARG A 294 5.72 -31.85 -24.74
C ARG A 294 6.23 -30.82 -25.75
N ARG A 295 6.53 -31.24 -26.98
CA ARG A 295 6.94 -30.33 -28.07
C ARG A 295 5.82 -29.35 -28.43
N GLN A 296 4.58 -29.82 -28.52
CA GLN A 296 3.41 -28.95 -28.77
C GLN A 296 3.22 -27.93 -27.66
N LEU A 297 3.36 -28.35 -26.40
CA LEU A 297 3.28 -27.48 -25.24
C LEU A 297 4.37 -26.41 -25.26
N LEU A 298 5.63 -26.78 -25.47
CA LEU A 298 6.74 -25.83 -25.56
C LEU A 298 6.55 -24.81 -26.69
N ALA A 299 6.08 -25.27 -27.86
CA ALA A 299 5.76 -24.39 -28.97
C ALA A 299 4.63 -23.41 -28.63
N ALA A 300 3.56 -23.89 -27.98
CA ALA A 300 2.44 -23.04 -27.56
C ALA A 300 2.85 -22.02 -26.49
N THR A 301 3.67 -22.42 -25.50
CA THR A 301 4.17 -21.49 -24.47
C THR A 301 5.09 -20.43 -25.08
N GLN A 302 5.96 -20.81 -26.03
CA GLN A 302 6.82 -19.85 -26.73
C GLN A 302 6.02 -18.89 -27.61
N GLU A 303 5.03 -19.39 -28.35
CA GLU A 303 4.10 -18.58 -29.14
C GLU A 303 3.39 -17.54 -28.26
N ARG A 304 2.82 -17.97 -27.14
CA ARG A 304 2.15 -17.08 -26.18
C ARG A 304 3.11 -16.06 -25.59
N LYS A 305 4.32 -16.47 -25.19
CA LYS A 305 5.34 -15.56 -24.64
C LYS A 305 5.72 -14.47 -25.66
N ASN A 306 5.89 -14.83 -26.93
CA ASN A 306 6.15 -13.87 -28.00
C ASN A 306 4.99 -12.87 -28.17
N LEU A 307 3.74 -13.35 -28.11
CA LEU A 307 2.55 -12.48 -28.17
C LEU A 307 2.45 -11.55 -26.97
N LEU A 308 2.75 -12.03 -25.77
CA LEU A 308 2.79 -11.23 -24.54
C LEU A 308 3.85 -10.13 -24.65
N ASP A 309 5.08 -10.48 -25.03
CA ASP A 309 6.17 -9.53 -25.24
C ASP A 309 5.80 -8.45 -26.25
N LEU A 310 5.21 -8.84 -27.38
CA LEU A 310 4.78 -7.92 -28.43
C LEU A 310 3.67 -7.00 -27.94
N HIS A 311 2.68 -7.55 -27.22
CA HIS A 311 1.60 -6.77 -26.63
C HIS A 311 2.14 -5.74 -25.62
N CYS A 312 2.97 -6.17 -24.66
CA CYS A 312 3.57 -5.29 -23.67
C CYS A 312 4.41 -4.18 -24.31
N LYS A 313 5.25 -4.51 -25.32
CA LYS A 313 6.04 -3.51 -26.07
C LYS A 313 5.14 -2.51 -26.80
N LYS A 314 4.05 -2.97 -27.41
CA LYS A 314 3.09 -2.12 -28.12
C LYS A 314 2.37 -1.17 -27.17
N GLU A 315 1.82 -1.66 -26.06
CA GLU A 315 1.12 -0.83 -25.08
C GLU A 315 2.08 0.14 -24.38
N TRP A 316 3.30 -0.30 -24.07
CA TRP A 316 4.35 0.57 -23.57
C TRP A 316 4.71 1.67 -24.57
N GLY A 317 4.89 1.32 -25.85
CA GLY A 317 5.19 2.25 -26.93
C GLY A 317 4.12 3.32 -27.12
N LYS A 318 2.84 2.94 -27.06
CA LYS A 318 1.71 3.90 -27.06
C LYS A 318 1.78 4.85 -25.87
N MET A 319 1.98 4.32 -24.66
CA MET A 319 2.07 5.15 -23.47
C MET A 319 3.24 6.14 -23.57
N CYS A 320 4.40 5.71 -24.05
CA CYS A 320 5.55 6.56 -24.30
C CYS A 320 5.27 7.65 -25.34
N ALA A 321 4.59 7.33 -26.45
CA ALA A 321 4.22 8.30 -27.47
C ALA A 321 3.26 9.39 -26.94
N ASP A 322 2.41 9.05 -25.97
CA ASP A 322 1.48 9.99 -25.33
C ASP A 322 2.11 10.84 -24.22
N MET A 323 3.37 10.58 -23.84
CA MET A 323 4.04 11.31 -22.76
C MET A 323 4.33 12.77 -23.16
N LYS A 324 3.98 13.72 -22.28
CA LYS A 324 4.20 15.15 -22.50
C LYS A 324 4.75 15.79 -21.21
N PRO A 325 5.78 16.65 -21.27
CA PRO A 325 6.35 17.29 -20.07
C PRO A 325 5.35 18.12 -19.26
N ALA A 326 4.31 18.67 -19.90
CA ALA A 326 3.25 19.42 -19.24
C ALA A 326 2.24 18.53 -18.48
N ASN A 327 2.24 17.21 -18.73
CA ASN A 327 1.26 16.30 -18.14
C ASN A 327 1.77 15.70 -16.83
N SER A 328 1.04 15.92 -15.74
CA SER A 328 1.35 15.37 -14.43
C SER A 328 1.36 13.83 -14.39
N THR A 329 0.63 13.15 -15.29
CA THR A 329 0.65 11.68 -15.37
C THR A 329 1.98 11.16 -15.92
N THR A 330 2.60 11.84 -16.88
CA THR A 330 3.93 11.50 -17.40
C THR A 330 4.97 11.49 -16.28
N TRP A 331 5.03 12.57 -15.49
CA TRP A 331 5.96 12.65 -14.37
C TRP A 331 5.68 11.60 -13.30
N ARG A 332 4.41 11.30 -13.02
CA ARG A 332 4.03 10.24 -12.08
C ARG A 332 4.50 8.86 -12.57
N THR A 333 4.29 8.56 -13.84
CA THR A 333 4.75 7.30 -14.46
C THR A 333 6.26 7.20 -14.41
N LEU A 334 6.99 8.25 -14.81
CA LEU A 334 8.45 8.27 -14.71
C LEU A 334 8.94 8.08 -13.27
N GLN A 335 8.37 8.82 -12.31
CA GLN A 335 8.69 8.66 -10.90
C GLN A 335 8.47 7.22 -10.41
N ASN A 336 7.38 6.57 -10.84
CA ASN A 336 7.08 5.19 -10.49
C ASN A 336 8.09 4.19 -11.06
N ILE A 337 8.77 4.51 -12.17
CA ILE A 337 9.79 3.67 -12.81
C ILE A 337 11.15 3.89 -12.17
N VAL A 338 11.53 5.15 -11.89
CA VAL A 338 12.91 5.50 -11.51
C VAL A 338 13.12 5.58 -10.01
N SER A 339 12.07 5.85 -9.22
CA SER A 339 12.23 6.13 -7.80
C SER A 339 12.24 4.83 -7.01
N ALA A 340 13.31 4.60 -6.25
CA ALA A 340 13.33 3.61 -5.17
C ALA A 340 12.13 3.84 -4.25
N ARG A 341 11.41 2.77 -3.93
CA ARG A 341 10.24 2.86 -3.07
C ARG A 341 10.66 2.75 -1.61
N PRO A 342 10.10 3.59 -0.72
CA PRO A 342 10.31 3.39 0.69
C PRO A 342 9.73 2.03 1.09
N THR A 343 10.42 1.32 1.98
CA THR A 343 9.92 0.06 2.55
C THR A 343 8.52 0.30 3.13
N PRO A 344 7.48 -0.41 2.66
CA PRO A 344 6.15 -0.27 3.21
C PRO A 344 6.16 -0.70 4.68
N THR A 345 5.69 0.15 5.60
CA THR A 345 5.56 -0.24 7.01
C THR A 345 4.39 0.50 7.63
N ASN A 346 3.33 -0.25 7.93
CA ASN A 346 2.13 0.21 8.65
C ASN A 346 1.86 -0.62 9.93
N LEU A 347 2.84 -1.43 10.33
CA LEU A 347 2.90 -2.17 11.59
C LEU A 347 4.22 -1.84 12.29
N VAL A 348 4.19 -1.67 13.61
CA VAL A 348 5.42 -1.51 14.42
C VAL A 348 5.47 -2.69 15.38
N VAL A 349 6.55 -3.46 15.34
CA VAL A 349 6.75 -4.65 16.18
C VAL A 349 8.05 -4.48 16.95
N GLU A 350 8.01 -4.69 18.25
CA GLU A 350 9.17 -4.66 19.15
C GLU A 350 9.12 -5.87 20.09
N GLY A 351 10.19 -6.66 20.12
CA GLY A 351 10.27 -7.87 20.96
C GLY A 351 9.15 -8.89 20.70
N GLY A 352 8.76 -9.06 19.43
CA GLY A 352 7.68 -9.99 19.04
C GLY A 352 6.27 -9.53 19.41
N ARG A 353 6.08 -8.26 19.80
CA ARG A 353 4.78 -7.68 20.15
C ARG A 353 4.47 -6.46 19.32
N GLU A 354 3.20 -6.28 18.95
CA GLU A 354 2.74 -5.06 18.30
C GLU A 354 2.89 -3.88 19.26
N VAL A 355 3.47 -2.80 18.76
CA VAL A 355 3.41 -1.49 19.41
C VAL A 355 2.14 -0.79 18.93
N PRO A 356 1.15 -0.53 19.82
CA PRO A 356 -0.09 0.12 19.43
C PRO A 356 0.17 1.45 18.70
N LEU A 357 -0.63 1.74 17.68
CA LEU A 357 -0.51 2.99 16.91
C LEU A 357 -0.58 4.24 17.79
N THR A 358 -1.32 4.19 18.90
CA THR A 358 -1.39 5.26 19.91
C THR A 358 -0.05 5.47 20.60
N THR A 359 0.63 4.39 21.00
CA THR A 359 1.97 4.42 21.58
C THR A 359 2.97 4.97 20.56
N ALA A 360 2.97 4.46 19.33
CA ALA A 360 3.82 4.96 18.25
C ALA A 360 3.58 6.46 17.96
N ALA A 361 2.31 6.89 17.94
CA ALA A 361 1.94 8.29 17.78
C ALA A 361 2.44 9.15 18.95
N ASN A 362 2.33 8.67 20.19
CA ASN A 362 2.83 9.37 21.37
C ASN A 362 4.35 9.53 21.34
N HIS A 363 5.10 8.54 20.86
CA HIS A 363 6.54 8.66 20.64
C HIS A 363 6.87 9.75 19.60
N LEU A 364 6.16 9.80 18.48
CA LEU A 364 6.31 10.88 17.49
C LEU A 364 6.02 12.24 18.13
N VAL A 365 4.89 12.40 18.82
CA VAL A 365 4.51 13.65 19.48
C VAL A 365 5.57 14.07 20.49
N SER A 366 6.04 13.17 21.35
CA SER A 366 7.09 13.47 22.31
C SER A 366 8.39 13.90 21.63
N PHE A 367 8.79 13.25 20.55
CA PHE A 367 9.99 13.59 19.80
C PHE A 367 9.90 14.98 19.16
N PHE A 368 8.78 15.29 18.49
CA PHE A 368 8.62 16.58 17.84
C PHE A 368 8.38 17.73 18.81
N LYS A 369 7.71 17.48 19.94
CA LYS A 369 7.56 18.47 21.01
C LYS A 369 8.92 18.90 21.56
N LYS A 370 9.86 17.96 21.74
CA LYS A 370 11.25 18.28 22.15
C LYS A 370 11.98 19.16 21.13
N LYS A 371 11.65 19.05 19.84
CA LYS A 371 12.24 19.88 18.77
C LYS A 371 11.55 21.23 18.56
N ALA A 372 10.33 21.40 19.05
CA ALA A 372 9.60 22.64 18.94
C ALA A 372 10.14 23.66 19.97
N VAL A 373 11.18 24.40 19.58
CA VAL A 373 11.76 25.46 20.40
C VAL A 373 11.10 26.79 20.03
N LYS A 374 10.61 27.51 21.03
CA LYS A 374 10.13 28.88 20.86
C LYS A 374 11.32 29.75 20.42
N HIS A 375 11.15 30.58 19.39
CA HIS A 375 12.21 31.50 18.98
C HIS A 375 12.61 32.37 20.18
N PRO A 376 13.90 32.61 20.46
CA PRO A 376 14.34 33.36 21.64
C PRO A 376 13.66 34.73 21.78
N GLU A 377 13.39 35.38 20.65
CA GLU A 377 12.75 36.71 20.60
C GLU A 377 11.22 36.67 20.46
N ALA A 378 10.60 35.47 20.41
CA ALA A 378 9.15 35.39 20.27
C ALA A 378 8.47 35.88 21.55
N LYS A 379 7.83 37.05 21.46
CA LYS A 379 6.96 37.56 22.52
C LYS A 379 5.70 36.71 22.60
N GLU A 380 5.15 36.55 23.81
CA GLU A 380 3.82 35.96 23.92
C GLU A 380 2.80 36.86 23.20
N PRO A 381 1.91 36.28 22.37
CA PRO A 381 0.84 37.04 21.76
C PRO A 381 -0.01 37.66 22.87
N GLN A 382 0.04 38.99 23.01
CA GLN A 382 -0.90 39.68 23.87
C GLN A 382 -2.28 39.67 23.20
N ALA A 383 -3.34 39.56 24.01
CA ALA A 383 -4.69 39.72 23.51
C ALA A 383 -4.76 41.07 22.77
N PRO A 384 -5.16 41.09 21.48
CA PRO A 384 -5.14 42.33 20.73
C PRO A 384 -6.03 43.35 21.46
N PRO A 385 -5.56 44.59 21.68
CA PRO A 385 -6.45 45.67 22.10
C PRO A 385 -7.58 45.74 21.06
N ARG A 386 -8.83 45.85 21.53
CA ARG A 386 -10.13 45.88 20.79
C ARG A 386 -10.03 45.90 19.26
N PRO A 387 -10.84 45.09 18.53
CA PRO A 387 -10.64 44.77 17.12
C PRO A 387 -10.18 45.99 16.31
N THR A 388 -8.88 46.04 16.07
CA THR A 388 -8.30 47.00 15.13
C THR A 388 -8.94 46.74 13.77
N SER A 389 -9.01 47.79 12.94
CA SER A 389 -9.49 47.74 11.55
C SER A 389 -8.86 46.60 10.70
N MET A 390 -7.78 46.00 11.19
CA MET A 390 -7.07 44.83 10.65
C MET A 390 -7.95 43.58 10.44
N PHE A 391 -8.97 43.34 11.27
CA PHE A 391 -9.84 42.14 11.16
C PHE A 391 -11.30 42.48 10.85
N ARG A 392 -11.54 43.25 9.78
CA ARG A 392 -12.89 43.44 9.22
C ARG A 392 -13.60 42.09 8.98
N ALA A 393 -14.92 42.09 8.92
CA ALA A 393 -15.66 40.88 8.54
C ALA A 393 -15.15 40.32 7.20
N ILE A 394 -14.96 39.00 7.15
CA ILE A 394 -14.79 38.24 5.92
C ILE A 394 -16.01 38.46 5.04
N THR A 395 -15.75 38.85 3.80
CA THR A 395 -16.77 39.13 2.80
C THR A 395 -17.14 37.88 2.02
N ARG A 396 -18.30 37.90 1.37
CA ARG A 396 -18.71 36.83 0.46
C ARG A 396 -17.73 36.68 -0.71
N GLN A 397 -17.16 37.79 -1.18
CA GLN A 397 -16.20 37.79 -2.29
C GLN A 397 -14.91 37.06 -1.90
N GLU A 398 -14.36 37.37 -0.72
CA GLU A 398 -13.16 36.67 -0.20
C GLU A 398 -13.38 35.16 -0.05
N LEU A 399 -14.57 34.74 0.39
CA LEU A 399 -14.92 33.31 0.46
C LEU A 399 -14.96 32.67 -0.94
N VAL A 400 -15.59 33.33 -1.92
CA VAL A 400 -15.66 32.85 -3.30
C VAL A 400 -14.27 32.75 -3.93
N ASP A 401 -13.42 33.74 -3.70
CA ASP A 401 -12.06 33.75 -4.21
C ASP A 401 -11.20 32.66 -3.58
N ALA A 402 -11.31 32.45 -2.26
CA ALA A 402 -10.59 31.39 -1.59
C ALA A 402 -11.00 29.98 -2.05
N LEU A 403 -12.28 29.77 -2.36
CA LEU A 403 -12.80 28.54 -2.96
C LEU A 403 -12.21 28.29 -4.36
N ARG A 404 -12.07 29.34 -5.18
CA ARG A 404 -11.55 29.25 -6.56
C ARG A 404 -10.15 28.63 -6.65
N TYR A 405 -9.32 28.83 -5.63
CA TYR A 405 -7.95 28.33 -5.56
C TYR A 405 -7.79 27.02 -4.78
N ILE A 406 -8.90 26.36 -4.39
CA ILE A 406 -8.83 25.01 -3.81
C ILE A 406 -8.43 24.01 -4.91
N LYS A 407 -7.44 23.18 -4.60
CA LYS A 407 -7.01 22.07 -5.46
C LYS A 407 -7.72 20.78 -5.05
N CYS A 408 -8.39 20.11 -5.97
CA CYS A 408 -8.98 18.77 -5.74
C CYS A 408 -7.90 17.68 -5.54
N HIS A 409 -8.34 16.46 -5.24
CA HIS A 409 -7.53 15.27 -5.02
C HIS A 409 -6.53 15.43 -3.87
N ARG A 410 -7.01 16.03 -2.78
CA ARG A 410 -6.26 16.19 -1.53
C ARG A 410 -6.96 15.41 -0.42
N ALA A 411 -6.17 14.83 0.48
CA ALA A 411 -6.70 14.16 1.66
C ALA A 411 -7.47 15.16 2.55
N CYS A 412 -8.62 14.73 3.08
CA CYS A 412 -9.37 15.47 4.08
C CYS A 412 -8.67 15.40 5.45
N GLY A 413 -9.03 16.32 6.34
CA GLY A 413 -8.67 16.23 7.75
C GLY A 413 -9.67 15.38 8.55
N PRO A 414 -9.63 15.46 9.89
CA PRO A 414 -10.59 14.79 10.78
C PRO A 414 -12.05 15.21 10.59
N ASP A 415 -12.32 16.24 9.80
CA ASP A 415 -13.67 16.72 9.48
C ASP A 415 -14.35 15.91 8.37
N ASP A 416 -13.63 15.00 7.70
CA ASP A 416 -14.09 14.21 6.54
C ASP A 416 -14.70 15.06 5.41
N VAL A 417 -14.30 16.33 5.36
CA VAL A 417 -14.68 17.25 4.30
C VAL A 417 -13.61 17.27 3.22
N TYR A 418 -13.99 16.87 2.01
CA TYR A 418 -13.13 16.90 0.83
C TYR A 418 -13.25 18.22 0.06
N ASN A 419 -12.18 18.58 -0.64
CA ASN A 419 -12.11 19.80 -1.44
C ASN A 419 -13.16 19.82 -2.56
N GLU A 420 -13.43 18.65 -3.15
CA GLU A 420 -14.44 18.41 -4.17
C GLU A 420 -15.83 18.80 -3.67
N ALA A 421 -16.19 18.38 -2.45
CA ALA A 421 -17.47 18.75 -1.83
C ALA A 421 -17.53 20.25 -1.48
N LEU A 422 -16.42 20.86 -1.01
CA LEU A 422 -16.37 22.29 -0.72
C LEU A 422 -16.64 23.17 -1.95
N LEU A 423 -16.10 22.80 -3.11
CA LEU A 423 -16.33 23.52 -4.37
C LEU A 423 -17.81 23.48 -4.79
N GLN A 424 -18.51 22.41 -4.42
CA GLN A 424 -19.90 22.14 -4.82
C GLN A 424 -20.94 22.62 -3.81
N LEU A 425 -20.52 23.35 -2.76
CA LEU A 425 -21.43 23.79 -1.71
C LEU A 425 -22.54 24.72 -2.24
N PRO A 426 -23.80 24.49 -1.82
CA PRO A 426 -24.92 25.36 -2.15
C PRO A 426 -24.81 26.72 -1.44
N ARG A 427 -25.59 27.71 -1.93
CA ARG A 427 -25.60 29.09 -1.40
C ARG A 427 -25.89 29.15 0.10
N ALA A 428 -26.77 28.27 0.60
CA ALA A 428 -27.12 28.19 2.03
C ALA A 428 -25.88 27.84 2.88
N ALA A 429 -25.15 26.78 2.51
CA ALA A 429 -23.94 26.36 3.19
C ALA A 429 -22.82 27.40 3.11
N ARG A 430 -22.62 28.06 1.96
CA ARG A 430 -21.63 29.15 1.84
C ARG A 430 -21.98 30.33 2.77
N THR A 431 -23.26 30.63 2.93
CA THR A 431 -23.73 31.68 3.86
C THR A 431 -23.48 31.28 5.31
N ALA A 432 -23.75 30.02 5.66
CA ALA A 432 -23.48 29.47 6.98
C ALA A 432 -21.98 29.42 7.31
N LEU A 433 -21.13 29.03 6.36
CA LEU A 433 -19.66 29.10 6.47
C LEU A 433 -19.20 30.53 6.74
N LEU A 434 -19.66 31.49 5.95
CA LEU A 434 -19.30 32.90 6.11
C LEU A 434 -19.68 33.42 7.51
N ARG A 435 -20.88 33.06 8.00
CA ARG A 435 -21.31 33.39 9.36
C ARG A 435 -20.40 32.76 10.41
N THR A 436 -20.05 31.49 10.24
CA THR A 436 -19.16 30.76 11.16
C THR A 436 -17.77 31.39 11.21
N PHE A 437 -17.19 31.71 10.06
CA PHE A 437 -15.87 32.35 9.95
C PHE A 437 -15.85 33.72 10.61
N ASN A 438 -16.85 34.56 10.33
CA ASN A 438 -16.97 35.87 10.94
C ASN A 438 -17.21 35.81 12.45
N TRP A 439 -17.93 34.79 12.90
CA TRP A 439 -18.17 34.62 14.32
C TRP A 439 -16.92 34.16 15.06
N SER A 440 -16.20 33.21 14.47
CA SER A 440 -14.89 32.78 14.96
C SER A 440 -13.92 33.96 15.06
N LEU A 441 -13.83 34.76 13.99
CA LEU A 441 -12.91 35.88 13.90
C LEU A 441 -13.24 37.00 14.88
N SER A 442 -14.51 37.44 14.94
CA SER A 442 -14.93 38.55 15.81
C SER A 442 -14.79 38.24 17.30
N ARG A 443 -14.90 36.97 17.70
CA ARG A 443 -14.75 36.55 19.10
C ARG A 443 -13.36 36.05 19.46
N GLY A 444 -12.46 35.90 18.49
CA GLY A 444 -11.16 35.26 18.71
C GLY A 444 -11.26 33.80 19.16
N ILE A 445 -12.36 33.11 18.82
CA ILE A 445 -12.59 31.71 19.21
C ILE A 445 -12.38 30.84 17.98
N VAL A 446 -11.34 30.02 18.01
CA VAL A 446 -11.12 28.96 17.02
C VAL A 446 -11.90 27.70 17.45
N PRO A 447 -12.85 27.20 16.62
CA PRO A 447 -13.54 25.93 16.83
C PRO A 447 -12.60 24.79 17.21
N ARG A 448 -13.04 23.90 18.09
CA ARG A 448 -12.24 22.76 18.55
C ARG A 448 -11.88 21.85 17.38
N GLU A 449 -12.82 21.53 16.50
CA GLU A 449 -12.56 20.67 15.32
C GLU A 449 -11.45 21.22 14.42
N TRP A 450 -11.31 22.55 14.32
CA TRP A 450 -10.26 23.19 13.52
C TRP A 450 -8.87 23.12 14.16
N LYS A 451 -8.81 22.83 15.45
CA LYS A 451 -7.55 22.65 16.20
C LYS A 451 -7.06 21.20 16.23
N HIS A 452 -7.88 20.26 15.76
CA HIS A 452 -7.49 18.86 15.65
C HIS A 452 -6.93 18.56 14.26
N GLY A 453 -6.01 17.61 14.20
CA GLY A 453 -5.45 17.12 12.95
C GLY A 453 -5.01 15.67 13.06
N THR A 454 -5.05 14.95 11.95
CA THR A 454 -4.54 13.57 11.86
C THR A 454 -3.06 13.62 11.49
N ILE A 455 -2.19 13.06 12.33
CA ILE A 455 -0.76 12.96 12.04
C ILE A 455 -0.53 11.70 11.19
N VAL A 456 -0.01 11.90 9.98
CA VAL A 456 0.44 10.84 9.09
C VAL A 456 1.97 10.87 9.02
N PRO A 457 2.68 9.90 9.60
CA PRO A 457 4.13 9.85 9.54
C PRO A 457 4.60 9.38 8.15
N PHE A 458 5.48 10.15 7.53
CA PHE A 458 6.13 9.80 6.26
C PHE A 458 7.61 9.51 6.47
N LEU A 459 8.06 8.32 6.06
CA LEU A 459 9.46 7.95 6.12
C LEU A 459 10.29 8.88 5.22
N LYS A 460 11.38 9.43 5.76
CA LYS A 460 12.37 10.19 5.01
C LYS A 460 13.08 9.25 4.02
N PRO A 461 13.33 9.69 2.78
CA PRO A 461 14.09 8.89 1.82
C PRO A 461 15.42 8.40 2.41
N GLY A 462 15.72 7.11 2.23
CA GLY A 462 16.98 6.48 2.66
C GLY A 462 17.20 6.40 4.17
N LYS A 463 16.17 6.58 5.00
CA LYS A 463 16.29 6.46 6.47
C LYS A 463 15.66 5.15 6.97
N PRO A 464 16.18 4.55 8.05
CA PRO A 464 15.69 3.27 8.57
C PRO A 464 14.28 3.40 9.13
N ALA A 465 13.35 2.54 8.69
CA ALA A 465 11.95 2.53 9.12
C ALA A 465 11.76 2.21 10.62
N GLY A 466 12.70 1.50 11.25
CA GLY A 466 12.63 1.18 12.69
C GLY A 466 12.90 2.36 13.63
N LYS A 467 13.19 3.57 13.12
CA LYS A 467 13.57 4.73 13.95
C LYS A 467 12.59 5.89 13.82
N VAL A 468 12.11 6.43 14.94
CA VAL A 468 11.11 7.53 14.97
C VAL A 468 11.64 8.80 14.29
N GLU A 469 12.93 9.12 14.43
CA GLU A 469 13.56 10.28 13.80
C GLU A 469 13.62 10.21 12.26
N SER A 470 13.43 9.01 11.70
CA SER A 470 13.36 8.79 10.27
C SER A 470 12.06 9.32 9.66
N TYR A 471 11.05 9.65 10.46
CA TYR A 471 9.75 10.09 9.95
C TYR A 471 9.60 11.62 9.93
N ARG A 472 8.73 12.12 9.05
CA ARG A 472 8.20 13.49 9.01
C ARG A 472 6.70 13.43 9.37
N PRO A 473 6.23 14.21 10.35
CA PRO A 473 4.82 14.22 10.71
C PRO A 473 4.10 15.16 9.73
N ILE A 474 3.25 14.62 8.87
CA ILE A 474 2.36 15.42 8.04
C ILE A 474 1.01 15.50 8.76
N THR A 475 0.60 16.70 9.16
CA THR A 475 -0.68 16.88 9.86
C THR A 475 -1.77 17.25 8.86
N LEU A 476 -2.77 16.40 8.73
CA LEU A 476 -3.99 16.67 7.98
C LEU A 476 -4.93 17.46 8.89
N THR A 477 -5.06 18.77 8.66
CA THR A 477 -5.97 19.65 9.40
C THR A 477 -7.32 19.76 8.71
N SER A 478 -8.34 20.26 9.43
CA SER A 478 -9.69 20.51 8.89
C SER A 478 -9.66 21.28 7.57
N THR A 479 -10.38 20.76 6.58
CA THR A 479 -10.51 21.40 5.27
C THR A 479 -11.29 22.71 5.37
N ILE A 480 -12.29 22.79 6.24
CA ILE A 480 -13.01 24.05 6.52
C ILE A 480 -12.06 25.08 7.18
N ALA A 481 -11.22 24.66 8.13
CA ALA A 481 -10.23 25.55 8.75
C ALA A 481 -9.24 26.12 7.73
N LYS A 482 -8.68 25.26 6.87
CA LYS A 482 -7.76 25.65 5.79
C LYS A 482 -8.36 26.69 4.83
N LEU A 483 -9.68 26.65 4.62
CA LEU A 483 -10.38 27.65 3.81
C LEU A 483 -10.38 29.03 4.49
N MET A 484 -10.64 29.11 5.79
CA MET A 484 -10.55 30.36 6.55
C MET A 484 -9.11 30.87 6.65
N GLU A 485 -8.16 29.98 6.93
CA GLU A 485 -6.71 30.29 6.97
C GLU A 485 -6.24 30.90 5.66
N ARG A 486 -6.71 30.41 4.51
CA ARG A 486 -6.37 30.99 3.20
C ARG A 486 -6.84 32.43 3.06
N ILE A 487 -8.05 32.75 3.52
CA ILE A 487 -8.58 34.12 3.49
C ILE A 487 -7.71 35.03 4.36
N ILE A 488 -7.42 34.60 5.59
CA ILE A 488 -6.58 35.36 6.52
C ILE A 488 -5.16 35.52 5.96
N HIS A 489 -4.57 34.47 5.40
CA HIS A 489 -3.26 34.51 4.75
C HIS A 489 -3.22 35.53 3.61
N GLY A 490 -4.26 35.60 2.78
CA GLY A 490 -4.37 36.61 1.73
C GLY A 490 -4.36 38.04 2.28
N ARG A 491 -5.08 38.29 3.38
CA ARG A 491 -5.08 39.60 4.06
C ARG A 491 -3.72 39.95 4.65
N LEU A 492 -3.11 39.02 5.38
CA LEU A 492 -1.79 39.22 5.98
C LEU A 492 -0.72 39.49 4.92
N ARG A 493 -0.74 38.72 3.82
CA ARG A 493 0.18 38.94 2.70
C ARG A 493 0.03 40.33 2.12
N HIS A 494 -1.21 40.78 1.90
CA HIS A 494 -1.48 42.14 1.41
C HIS A 494 -0.91 43.20 2.36
N LEU A 495 -1.17 43.08 3.66
CA LEU A 495 -0.69 44.03 4.68
C LEU A 495 0.84 44.14 4.69
N VAL A 496 1.54 43.00 4.75
CA VAL A 496 3.01 42.96 4.74
C VAL A 496 3.59 43.55 3.45
N THR A 497 2.98 43.25 2.30
CA THR A 497 3.44 43.83 1.02
C THR A 497 3.17 45.32 0.92
N SER A 498 2.06 45.82 1.48
CA SER A 498 1.74 47.25 1.48
C SER A 498 2.63 48.05 2.44
N GLU A 499 3.00 47.49 3.59
CA GLU A 499 3.92 48.14 4.54
C GLU A 499 5.35 48.20 3.99
N ASN A 500 5.85 47.13 3.37
CA ASN A 500 7.18 47.12 2.74
C ASN A 500 7.29 48.06 1.53
N GLN A 501 6.19 48.36 0.84
CA GLN A 501 6.17 49.38 -0.22
C GLN A 501 6.13 50.81 0.35
N ALA A 502 5.57 51.01 1.53
CA ALA A 502 5.57 52.31 2.21
C ALA A 502 6.95 52.62 2.84
N SER A 503 7.65 51.63 3.38
CA SER A 503 9.00 51.79 3.94
C SER A 503 10.12 51.92 2.90
N ALA A 504 9.86 51.57 1.63
CA ALA A 504 10.80 51.78 0.52
C ALA A 504 10.58 53.12 -0.21
N ARG A 505 9.58 53.90 0.18
CA ARG A 505 9.24 55.22 -0.37
C ARG A 505 9.40 56.36 0.64
N ALA A 506 9.83 56.07 1.86
CA ALA A 506 10.33 57.02 2.85
C ALA A 506 11.85 56.86 2.92
#